data_AF-A0A2Z3I0E2-F1
#
_entry.id   AF-A0A2Z3I0E2-F1
#
_cell.length_a   1.000
_cell.length_b   1.000
_cell.length_c   1.000
_cell.angle_alpha   90.00
_cell.angle_beta   90.00
_cell.angle_gamma   90.00
#
_symmetry.space_group_name_H-M   'P 1'
#
loop_
_entity.id
_entity.type
_entity.pdbx_description
1 polymer ?
#
loop_
_entity_poly.entity_id
_entity_poly.type
_entity_poly.pdbx_seq_one_letter_code
_entity_poly.pdbx_strand_id
1 'polypeptide(L)'
;MLTPRLAMTLNALGLYAIAAILAVAFAMQFWLHELPCPLCLLQRVAFAALAVGPILNLRFGPRPSHYALSLLAALLGAGIAMRQILLHIMPGDPGYGSALLGLHYYSWAFVCFAAALLLTAAMLLSDRQFKETIETPRLGAFGTTAVFLVIALTLANVAGTFVECGPNVCPDDPVSYRLLSP
;
A
#
# COMPACT_ATOMS: atom_id res chain seq x y z
N MET A 1 -8.70 -3.73 25.37
CA MET A 1 -9.99 -3.86 24.64
C MET A 1 -10.16 -2.64 23.76
N LEU A 2 -10.24 -2.78 22.43
CA LEU A 2 -10.41 -1.62 21.53
C LEU A 2 -11.86 -1.12 21.60
N THR A 3 -12.03 0.19 21.79
CA THR A 3 -13.32 0.87 21.61
C THR A 3 -13.56 1.18 20.13
N PRO A 4 -14.81 1.34 19.66
CA PRO A 4 -15.09 1.69 18.26
C PRO A 4 -14.39 2.98 17.80
N ARG A 5 -14.30 3.98 18.68
CA ARG A 5 -13.56 5.24 18.40
C ARG A 5 -12.07 5.00 18.19
N LEU A 6 -11.44 4.21 19.07
CA LEU A 6 -10.03 3.86 18.93
C LEU A 6 -9.78 3.04 17.65
N ALA A 7 -10.67 2.11 17.33
CA ALA A 7 -10.58 1.35 16.09
C ALA A 7 -10.64 2.26 14.85
N MET A 8 -11.55 3.24 14.82
CA MET A 8 -11.61 4.22 13.73
C MET A 8 -10.34 5.07 13.63
N THR A 9 -9.79 5.53 14.75
CA THR A 9 -8.52 6.29 14.73
C THR A 9 -7.35 5.45 14.21
N LEU A 10 -7.28 4.17 14.57
CA LEU A 10 -6.24 3.27 14.10
C LEU A 10 -6.39 2.96 12.61
N ASN A 11 -7.62 2.80 12.10
CA ASN A 11 -7.86 2.66 10.65
C ASN A 11 -7.42 3.91 9.88
N ALA A 12 -7.72 5.11 10.39
CA ALA A 12 -7.25 6.36 9.78
C ALA A 12 -5.72 6.51 9.83
N LEU A 13 -5.08 6.16 10.96
CA LEU A 13 -3.61 6.11 11.04
C LEU A 13 -2.99 5.11 10.06
N GLY A 14 -3.63 3.95 9.87
CA GLY A 14 -3.24 2.99 8.85
C GLY A 14 -3.29 3.57 7.44
N LEU A 15 -4.32 4.36 7.11
CA LEU A 15 -4.39 5.08 5.85
C LEU A 15 -3.27 6.11 5.68
N TYR A 16 -2.95 6.88 6.73
CA TYR A 16 -1.82 7.81 6.69
C TYR A 16 -0.48 7.08 6.49
N ALA A 17 -0.30 5.91 7.10
CA ALA A 17 0.91 5.10 6.88
C ALA A 17 1.01 4.59 5.43
N ILE A 18 -0.08 4.06 4.87
CA ILE A 18 -0.12 3.60 3.46
C ILE A 18 0.15 4.77 2.52
N ALA A 19 -0.48 5.92 2.79
CA ALA A 19 -0.22 7.14 2.07
C ALA A 19 1.25 7.57 2.13
N ALA A 20 1.88 7.56 3.31
CA ALA A 20 3.29 7.91 3.44
C ALA A 20 4.18 6.96 2.60
N ILE A 21 3.89 5.66 2.61
CA ILE A 21 4.60 4.67 1.78
C ILE A 21 4.45 5.00 0.29
N LEU A 22 3.22 5.25 -0.18
CA LEU A 22 2.97 5.61 -1.59
C LEU A 22 3.61 6.94 -1.99
N ALA A 23 3.61 7.93 -1.09
CA ALA A 23 4.22 9.23 -1.32
C ALA A 23 5.75 9.13 -1.40
N VAL A 24 6.38 8.39 -0.49
CA VAL A 24 7.83 8.16 -0.51
C VAL A 24 8.21 7.37 -1.77
N ALA A 25 7.50 6.30 -2.10
CA ALA A 25 7.78 5.52 -3.31
C ALA A 25 7.66 6.38 -4.59
N PHE A 26 6.64 7.25 -4.67
CA PHE A 26 6.46 8.16 -5.78
C PHE A 26 7.54 9.25 -5.81
N ALA A 27 7.89 9.85 -4.67
CA ALA A 27 8.93 10.87 -4.59
C ALA A 27 10.32 10.32 -4.98
N MET A 28 10.66 9.12 -4.51
CA MET A 28 11.94 8.47 -4.83
C MET A 28 12.06 8.16 -6.32
N GLN A 29 10.96 7.81 -7.02
CA GLN A 29 10.95 7.64 -8.48
C GLN A 29 11.41 8.91 -9.22
N PHE A 30 10.97 10.10 -8.78
CA PHE A 30 11.40 11.36 -9.42
C PHE A 30 12.78 11.82 -8.97
N TRP A 31 13.17 11.57 -7.72
CA TRP A 31 14.48 11.99 -7.23
C TRP A 31 15.61 11.13 -7.77
N LEU A 32 15.46 9.80 -7.74
CA LEU A 32 16.50 8.89 -8.20
C LEU A 32 16.49 8.67 -9.71
N HIS A 33 15.45 9.10 -10.42
CA HIS A 33 15.26 8.84 -11.85
C HIS A 33 15.28 7.34 -12.19
N GLU A 34 15.02 6.48 -11.19
CA GLU A 34 14.90 5.04 -11.35
C GLU A 34 13.44 4.70 -11.68
N LEU A 35 13.22 4.17 -12.88
CA LEU A 35 11.88 3.75 -13.30
C LEU A 35 11.47 2.46 -12.55
N PRO A 36 10.22 2.36 -12.07
CA PRO A 36 9.75 1.20 -11.33
C PRO A 36 9.60 -0.05 -12.22
N CYS A 37 10.15 -1.16 -11.75
CA CYS A 37 9.94 -2.47 -12.36
C CYS A 37 8.45 -2.90 -12.35
N PRO A 38 8.00 -3.80 -13.24
CA PRO A 38 6.61 -4.27 -13.25
C PRO A 38 6.13 -4.87 -11.91
N LEU A 39 7.00 -5.59 -11.19
CA LEU A 39 6.70 -6.13 -9.86
C LEU A 39 6.54 -5.01 -8.81
N CYS A 40 7.32 -3.93 -8.94
CA CYS A 40 7.29 -2.76 -8.07
C CYS A 40 5.94 -2.02 -8.23
N LEU A 41 5.43 -1.92 -9.46
CA LEU A 41 4.11 -1.37 -9.76
C LEU A 41 3.00 -2.24 -9.15
N LEU A 42 3.12 -3.56 -9.24
CA LEU A 42 2.15 -4.48 -8.64
C LEU A 42 2.13 -4.37 -7.11
N GLN A 43 3.28 -4.10 -6.46
CA GLN A 43 3.33 -3.81 -5.03
C GLN A 43 2.59 -2.50 -4.68
N ARG A 44 2.72 -1.44 -5.49
CA ARG A 44 1.95 -0.20 -5.29
C ARG A 44 0.44 -0.45 -5.41
N VAL A 45 0.01 -1.26 -6.37
CA VAL A 45 -1.39 -1.69 -6.49
C VAL A 45 -1.84 -2.47 -5.25
N ALA A 46 -0.99 -3.36 -4.73
CA ALA A 46 -1.29 -4.10 -3.51
C ALA A 46 -1.41 -3.18 -2.27
N PHE A 47 -0.59 -2.14 -2.14
CA PHE A 47 -0.75 -1.12 -1.09
C PHE A 47 -2.04 -0.30 -1.25
N ALA A 48 -2.42 0.04 -2.48
CA ALA A 48 -3.70 0.70 -2.74
C ALA A 48 -4.89 -0.22 -2.38
N ALA A 49 -4.81 -1.51 -2.73
CA ALA A 49 -5.82 -2.51 -2.36
C ALA A 49 -5.90 -2.72 -0.83
N LEU A 50 -4.76 -2.68 -0.14
CA LEU A 50 -4.67 -2.78 1.32
C LEU A 50 -5.48 -1.68 2.03
N ALA A 51 -5.51 -0.47 1.46
CA ALA A 51 -6.24 0.67 2.01
C ALA A 51 -7.76 0.54 1.93
N VAL A 52 -8.30 -0.35 1.07
CA VAL A 52 -9.75 -0.47 0.86
C VAL A 52 -10.48 -0.87 2.15
N GLY A 53 -9.93 -1.81 2.93
CA GLY A 53 -10.52 -2.23 4.20
C GLY A 53 -10.67 -1.08 5.21
N PRO A 54 -9.59 -0.35 5.56
CA PRO A 54 -9.68 0.82 6.42
C PRO A 54 -10.61 1.92 5.89
N ILE A 55 -10.67 2.17 4.58
CA ILE A 55 -11.61 3.11 3.97
C ILE A 55 -13.06 2.67 4.22
N LEU A 56 -13.36 1.38 4.01
CA LEU A 56 -14.68 0.82 4.28
C LEU A 56 -15.03 0.86 5.77
N ASN A 57 -14.05 0.60 6.65
CA ASN A 57 -14.22 0.70 8.11
C ASN A 57 -14.54 2.12 8.55
N LEU A 58 -13.92 3.13 7.95
CA LEU A 58 -14.18 4.53 8.25
C LEU A 58 -15.55 5.00 7.72
N ARG A 59 -16.03 4.45 6.60
CA ARG A 59 -17.31 4.83 5.98
C ARG A 59 -18.52 4.09 6.54
N PHE A 60 -18.39 2.79 6.78
CA PHE A 60 -19.50 1.90 7.15
C PHE A 60 -19.38 1.33 8.56
N GLY A 61 -18.30 1.68 9.28
CA GLY A 61 -17.97 1.15 10.59
C GLY A 61 -17.11 -0.12 10.53
N PRO A 62 -16.43 -0.47 11.65
CA PRO A 62 -15.57 -1.65 11.71
C PRO A 62 -16.36 -2.93 11.45
N ARG A 63 -15.97 -3.69 10.41
CA ARG A 63 -16.54 -5.03 10.13
C ARG A 63 -15.43 -6.04 9.85
N PRO A 64 -15.57 -7.31 10.26
CA PRO A 64 -14.57 -8.33 9.97
C PRO A 64 -14.31 -8.51 8.47
N SER A 65 -15.34 -8.37 7.63
CA SER A 65 -15.24 -8.49 6.17
C SER A 65 -14.33 -7.44 5.54
N HIS A 66 -14.33 -6.21 6.05
CA HIS A 66 -13.45 -5.14 5.54
C HIS A 66 -11.98 -5.45 5.87
N TYR A 67 -11.71 -5.95 7.07
CA TYR A 67 -10.36 -6.37 7.46
C TYR A 67 -9.89 -7.61 6.69
N ALA A 68 -10.80 -8.54 6.36
CA ALA A 68 -10.48 -9.69 5.51
C ALA A 68 -9.98 -9.25 4.12
N LEU A 69 -10.60 -8.21 3.53
CA LEU A 69 -10.14 -7.64 2.26
C LEU A 69 -8.70 -7.09 2.37
N SER A 70 -8.40 -6.37 3.45
CA SER A 70 -7.05 -5.88 3.72
C SER A 70 -6.04 -7.01 3.96
N LEU A 71 -6.43 -8.08 4.66
CA LEU A 71 -5.57 -9.25 4.86
C LEU A 71 -5.25 -9.93 3.53
N LEU A 72 -6.24 -10.12 2.65
CA LEU A 72 -6.03 -10.69 1.32
C LEU A 72 -5.09 -9.82 0.48
N ALA A 73 -5.29 -8.50 0.48
CA ALA A 73 -4.41 -7.57 -0.21
C ALA A 73 -2.98 -7.61 0.34
N ALA A 74 -2.81 -7.67 1.66
CA ALA A 74 -1.49 -7.76 2.29
C ALA A 74 -0.80 -9.09 2.01
N LEU A 75 -1.53 -10.22 1.98
CA LEU A 75 -0.98 -11.52 1.61
C LEU A 75 -0.48 -11.52 0.16
N LEU A 76 -1.28 -10.98 -0.76
CA LEU A 76 -0.88 -10.84 -2.16
C LEU A 76 0.36 -9.94 -2.30
N GLY A 77 0.34 -8.77 -1.66
CA GLY A 77 1.47 -7.84 -1.64
C GLY A 77 2.75 -8.44 -1.08
N ALA A 78 2.65 -9.16 0.04
CA ALA A 78 3.77 -9.90 0.63
C ALA A 78 4.29 -10.98 -0.32
N GLY A 79 3.42 -11.72 -1.01
CA GLY A 79 3.81 -12.73 -2.00
C GLY A 79 4.55 -12.14 -3.20
N ILE A 80 4.10 -10.99 -3.70
CA ILE A 80 4.76 -10.26 -4.81
C ILE A 80 6.14 -9.76 -4.37
N ALA A 81 6.22 -9.14 -3.19
CA ALA A 81 7.48 -8.67 -2.63
C ALA A 81 8.45 -9.82 -2.35
N MET A 82 7.97 -10.93 -1.77
CA MET A 82 8.75 -12.14 -1.53
C MET A 82 9.28 -12.73 -2.83
N ARG A 83 8.47 -12.78 -3.89
CA ARG A 83 8.95 -13.21 -5.22
C ARG A 83 10.12 -12.35 -5.70
N GLN A 84 10.05 -11.03 -5.54
CA GLN A 84 11.13 -10.14 -5.94
C GLN A 84 12.40 -10.34 -5.10
N ILE A 85 12.26 -10.57 -3.78
CA ILE A 85 13.38 -10.94 -2.92
C ILE A 85 14.04 -12.23 -3.42
N LEU A 86 13.24 -13.25 -3.75
CA LEU A 86 13.75 -14.54 -4.23
C LEU A 86 14.44 -14.44 -5.59
N LEU A 87 14.05 -13.49 -6.45
CA LEU A 87 14.73 -13.24 -7.71
C LEU A 87 16.14 -12.68 -7.51
N HIS A 88 16.38 -11.93 -6.44
CA HIS A 88 17.65 -11.26 -6.14
C HIS A 88 18.39 -11.86 -4.93
N ILE A 89 18.17 -13.14 -4.63
CA ILE A 89 18.79 -13.79 -3.45
C ILE A 89 20.18 -14.38 -3.73
N MET A 90 20.60 -14.46 -5.00
CA MET A 90 21.87 -15.06 -5.36
C MET A 90 23.06 -14.19 -4.90
N PRO A 91 24.16 -14.80 -4.43
CA PRO A 91 25.34 -14.06 -4.00
C PRO A 91 25.99 -13.34 -5.19
N GLY A 92 26.21 -12.03 -5.04
CA GLY A 92 26.77 -11.17 -6.08
C GLY A 92 25.74 -10.45 -6.95
N ASP A 93 24.43 -10.66 -6.71
CA ASP A 93 23.37 -9.87 -7.36
C ASP A 93 23.32 -8.46 -6.74
N PRO A 94 23.45 -7.38 -7.54
CA PRO A 94 23.34 -6.00 -7.03
C PRO A 94 21.91 -5.61 -6.61
N GLY A 95 20.89 -6.40 -6.95
CA GLY A 95 19.48 -6.12 -6.71
C GLY A 95 18.91 -5.06 -7.66
N TYR A 96 17.59 -4.88 -7.61
CA TYR A 96 16.90 -3.84 -8.39
C TYR A 96 16.69 -2.56 -7.56
N GLY A 97 17.13 -1.43 -8.11
CA GLY A 97 16.97 -0.09 -7.54
C GLY A 97 17.84 0.15 -6.31
N SER A 98 17.89 1.42 -5.88
CA SER A 98 18.72 1.80 -4.73
C SER A 98 18.27 1.16 -3.41
N ALA A 99 19.24 0.97 -2.50
CA ALA A 99 18.98 0.47 -1.16
C ALA A 99 18.77 1.63 -0.16
N LEU A 100 17.67 1.58 0.58
CA LEU A 100 17.37 2.50 1.67
C LEU A 100 17.72 1.82 2.99
N LEU A 101 18.64 2.40 3.77
CA LEU A 101 19.11 1.83 5.05
C LEU A 101 19.63 0.38 4.91
N GLY A 102 20.24 0.05 3.77
CA GLY A 102 20.80 -1.28 3.50
C GLY A 102 19.78 -2.32 3.01
N LEU A 103 18.51 -1.96 2.82
CA LEU A 103 17.49 -2.82 2.24
C LEU A 103 16.91 -2.19 0.95
N HIS A 104 16.77 -2.99 -0.10
CA HIS A 104 16.07 -2.57 -1.31
C HIS A 104 14.57 -2.32 -1.05
N TYR A 105 13.93 -1.52 -1.91
CA TYR A 105 12.53 -1.14 -1.76
C TYR A 105 11.57 -2.33 -1.67
N TYR A 106 11.82 -3.41 -2.41
CA TYR A 106 10.99 -4.62 -2.36
C TYR A 106 11.09 -5.36 -1.02
N SER A 107 12.24 -5.31 -0.35
CA SER A 107 12.42 -5.86 1.00
C SER A 107 11.66 -5.02 2.03
N TRP A 108 11.71 -3.69 1.91
CA TRP A 108 10.89 -2.80 2.73
C TRP A 108 9.40 -3.03 2.51
N ALA A 109 8.97 -3.21 1.25
CA ALA A 109 7.59 -3.52 0.93
C ALA A 109 7.13 -4.81 1.63
N PHE A 110 7.95 -5.87 1.61
CA PHE A 110 7.65 -7.10 2.34
C PHE A 110 7.47 -6.86 3.84
N VAL A 111 8.38 -6.11 4.47
CA VAL A 111 8.30 -5.77 5.91
C VAL A 111 7.00 -4.99 6.20
N CYS A 112 6.66 -4.02 5.36
CA CYS A 112 5.42 -3.24 5.51
C CYS A 112 4.15 -4.11 5.36
N PHE A 113 4.11 -5.03 4.39
CA PHE A 113 2.98 -5.95 4.24
C PHE A 113 2.88 -6.94 5.41
N ALA A 114 4.02 -7.47 5.90
CA ALA A 114 4.04 -8.33 7.08
C ALA A 114 3.55 -7.58 8.33
N ALA A 115 3.99 -6.34 8.53
CA ALA A 115 3.50 -5.48 9.61
C ALA A 115 1.99 -5.21 9.47
N ALA A 116 1.50 -4.93 8.25
CA ALA A 116 0.08 -4.73 8.00
C ALA A 116 -0.76 -5.98 8.30
N LEU A 117 -0.27 -7.18 7.96
CA LEU A 117 -0.91 -8.45 8.33
C LEU A 117 -1.03 -8.59 9.84
N LEU A 118 0.06 -8.40 10.58
CA LEU A 118 0.09 -8.52 12.03
C LEU A 118 -0.83 -7.49 12.71
N LEU A 119 -0.77 -6.23 12.28
CA LEU A 119 -1.61 -5.17 12.82
C LEU A 119 -3.10 -5.41 12.53
N THR A 120 -3.44 -5.84 11.31
CA THR A 120 -4.82 -6.14 10.94
C THR A 120 -5.36 -7.35 11.71
N ALA A 121 -4.54 -8.39 11.88
CA ALA A 121 -4.88 -9.54 12.71
C ALA A 121 -5.07 -9.14 14.18
N ALA A 122 -4.20 -8.28 14.71
CA ALA A 122 -4.33 -7.75 16.07
C ALA A 122 -5.60 -6.91 16.24
N MET A 123 -6.00 -6.13 15.24
CA MET A 123 -7.31 -5.46 15.25
C MET A 123 -8.43 -6.50 15.28
N LEU A 124 -8.36 -7.57 14.50
CA LEU A 124 -9.40 -8.60 14.43
C LEU A 124 -9.67 -9.30 15.77
N LEU A 125 -8.66 -9.43 16.65
CA LEU A 125 -8.80 -10.06 17.97
C LEU A 125 -9.75 -9.32 18.93
N SER A 126 -10.13 -8.07 18.63
CA SER A 126 -10.97 -7.26 19.53
C SER A 126 -12.44 -7.23 19.10
N ASP A 127 -13.21 -8.23 19.51
CA ASP A 127 -14.63 -8.38 19.13
C ASP A 127 -15.53 -7.21 19.53
N ARG A 128 -15.17 -6.47 20.59
CA ARG A 128 -15.96 -5.33 21.09
C ARG A 128 -16.12 -4.21 20.04
N GLN A 129 -15.24 -4.12 19.05
CA GLN A 129 -15.33 -3.11 18.00
C GLN A 129 -16.44 -3.42 16.97
N PHE A 130 -16.89 -4.67 16.89
CA PHE A 130 -17.89 -5.15 15.93
C PHE A 130 -19.32 -5.13 16.49
N LYS A 131 -19.49 -4.76 17.77
CA LYS A 131 -20.83 -4.63 18.35
C LYS A 131 -21.59 -3.54 17.60
N GLU A 132 -22.72 -3.90 17.02
CA GLU A 132 -23.57 -2.97 16.27
C GLU A 132 -23.88 -1.75 17.13
N THR A 133 -23.50 -0.59 16.62
CA THR A 133 -23.86 0.70 17.20
C THR A 133 -24.85 1.33 16.22
N ILE A 134 -26.01 1.79 16.71
CA ILE A 134 -27.08 2.37 15.90
C ILE A 134 -26.61 3.68 15.21
N GLU A 135 -25.55 4.30 15.70
CA GLU A 135 -24.94 5.48 15.10
C GLU A 135 -24.06 5.12 13.90
N THR A 136 -24.42 5.63 12.72
CA THR A 136 -23.51 5.66 11.57
C THR A 136 -22.27 6.48 11.94
N PRO A 137 -21.06 5.94 11.81
CA PRO A 137 -19.85 6.70 12.11
C PRO A 137 -19.76 7.92 11.20
N ARG A 138 -19.70 9.11 11.79
CA ARG A 138 -19.44 10.35 11.05
C ARG A 138 -17.96 10.45 10.77
N LEU A 139 -17.60 10.49 9.48
CA LEU A 139 -16.23 10.67 9.06
C LEU A 139 -15.76 12.08 9.44
N GLY A 140 -14.95 12.18 10.51
CA GLY A 140 -14.33 13.45 10.90
C GLY A 140 -13.36 13.95 9.83
N ALA A 141 -12.94 15.22 9.93
CA ALA A 141 -11.96 15.81 9.02
C ALA A 141 -10.69 14.96 8.91
N PHE A 142 -10.20 14.41 10.02
CA PHE A 142 -9.04 13.51 10.07
C PHE A 142 -9.20 12.27 9.17
N GLY A 143 -10.32 11.55 9.30
CA GLY A 143 -10.60 10.38 8.47
C GLY A 143 -10.78 10.76 7.00
N THR A 144 -11.47 11.88 6.73
CA THR A 144 -11.71 12.38 5.37
C THR A 144 -10.40 12.72 4.66
N THR A 145 -9.51 13.44 5.34
CA THR A 145 -8.18 13.79 4.81
C THR A 145 -7.35 12.54 4.53
N ALA A 146 -7.35 11.55 5.42
CA ALA A 146 -6.63 10.29 5.20
C ALA A 146 -7.12 9.56 3.93
N VAL A 147 -8.43 9.44 3.76
CA VAL A 147 -9.04 8.80 2.58
C VAL A 147 -8.71 9.57 1.31
N PHE A 148 -8.89 10.89 1.31
CA PHE A 148 -8.59 11.74 0.15
C PHE A 148 -7.12 11.61 -0.26
N LEU A 149 -6.21 11.62 0.70
CA LEU A 149 -4.78 11.57 0.46
C LEU A 149 -4.35 10.23 -0.14
N VAL A 150 -4.88 9.10 0.35
CA VAL A 150 -4.64 7.78 -0.26
C VAL A 150 -5.18 7.71 -1.69
N ILE A 151 -6.40 8.23 -1.94
CA ILE A 151 -6.99 8.26 -3.28
C ILE A 151 -6.14 9.10 -4.23
N ALA A 152 -5.75 10.31 -3.82
CA ALA A 152 -4.94 11.21 -4.62
C ALA A 152 -3.58 10.60 -4.98
N LEU A 153 -2.90 9.99 -4.01
CA LEU A 153 -1.61 9.32 -4.25
C LEU A 153 -1.76 8.08 -5.12
N THR A 154 -2.83 7.31 -4.96
CA THR A 154 -3.11 6.15 -5.82
C THR A 154 -3.31 6.61 -7.26
N LEU A 155 -4.11 7.66 -7.47
CA LEU A 155 -4.31 8.24 -8.81
C LEU A 155 -3.01 8.79 -9.41
N ALA A 156 -2.17 9.45 -8.61
CA ALA A 156 -0.87 9.94 -9.07
C ALA A 156 0.05 8.79 -9.49
N ASN A 157 0.09 7.70 -8.72
CA ASN A 157 0.86 6.50 -9.06
C ASN A 157 0.33 5.81 -10.33
N VAL A 158 -1.00 5.71 -10.49
CA VAL A 158 -1.63 5.16 -11.70
C VAL A 158 -1.33 6.03 -12.92
N ALA A 159 -1.42 7.36 -12.79
CA ALA A 159 -1.08 8.29 -13.87
C ALA A 159 0.41 8.18 -14.25
N GLY A 160 1.31 8.12 -13.27
CA GLY A 160 2.74 7.90 -13.52
C GLY A 160 3.01 6.57 -14.25
N THR A 161 2.34 5.50 -13.82
CA THR A 161 2.42 4.19 -14.48
C THR A 161 1.92 4.24 -15.93
N PHE A 162 0.81 4.94 -16.16
CA PHE A 162 0.27 5.10 -17.50
C PHE A 162 1.22 5.87 -18.41
N VAL A 163 1.86 6.94 -17.91
CA VAL A 163 2.89 7.70 -18.63
C VAL A 163 4.12 6.84 -18.96
N GLU A 164 4.47 5.93 -18.07
CA GLU A 164 5.64 5.06 -18.21
C GLU A 164 5.42 3.93 -19.22
N CYS A 165 4.30 3.22 -19.11
CA CYS A 165 4.06 2.00 -19.89
C CYS A 165 3.20 2.22 -21.14
N GLY A 166 2.43 3.31 -21.19
CA GLY A 166 1.41 3.52 -22.22
C GLY A 166 0.29 2.46 -22.15
N PRO A 167 -0.43 2.21 -23.26
CA PRO A 167 -1.50 1.21 -23.31
C PRO A 167 -1.00 -0.24 -23.35
N ASN A 168 0.31 -0.47 -23.40
CA ASN A 168 0.93 -1.79 -23.55
C ASN A 168 1.56 -2.27 -22.22
N VAL A 169 1.98 -3.54 -22.18
CA VAL A 169 2.69 -4.12 -21.03
C VAL A 169 4.01 -3.37 -20.78
N CYS A 170 4.26 -2.99 -19.52
CA CYS A 170 5.51 -2.37 -19.09
C CYS A 170 6.71 -3.28 -19.46
N PRO A 171 7.83 -2.72 -19.94
CA PRO A 171 9.04 -3.53 -20.14
C PRO A 171 9.59 -3.96 -18.77
N ASP A 172 10.31 -5.09 -18.74
CA ASP A 172 10.83 -5.65 -17.48
C ASP A 172 11.87 -4.74 -16.81
N ASP A 173 12.69 -4.05 -17.61
CA ASP A 173 13.67 -3.03 -17.18
C ASP A 173 13.46 -1.70 -17.95
N PRO A 174 12.58 -0.80 -17.49
CA PRO A 174 12.35 0.49 -18.15
C PRO A 174 13.55 1.43 -17.96
N VAL A 175 14.07 1.99 -19.06
CA VAL A 175 15.11 3.04 -19.05
C VAL A 175 14.58 4.42 -19.50
N SER A 176 13.34 4.49 -19.97
CA SER A 176 12.69 5.74 -20.40
C SER A 176 11.16 5.65 -20.30
N TYR A 177 10.49 6.82 -20.20
CA TYR A 177 9.03 6.94 -20.24
C TYR A 177 8.52 6.86 -21.68
N ARG A 178 7.82 5.78 -22.06
CA ARG A 178 7.44 5.53 -23.46
C ARG A 178 6.56 6.62 -24.10
N LEU A 179 5.72 7.30 -23.31
CA LEU A 179 4.86 8.38 -23.83
C LEU A 179 5.58 9.73 -23.99
N LEU A 180 6.78 9.87 -23.42
CA LEU A 180 7.59 11.09 -23.46
C LEU A 180 8.86 10.91 -24.31
N SER A 181 9.22 9.68 -24.65
CA SER A 181 10.26 9.35 -25.62
C SER A 181 9.66 9.39 -27.04
N PRO A 182 10.20 10.23 -27.95
CA PRO A 182 9.73 10.32 -29.34
C PRO A 182 9.97 9.04 -30.14
#